data_AF-A0A9E3WTW9-F1
#
_entry.id   AF-A0A9E3WTW9-F1
#
_cell.length_a   1.000
_cell.length_b   1.000
_cell.length_c   1.000
_cell.angle_alpha   90.00
_cell.angle_beta   90.00
_cell.angle_gamma   90.00
#
_symmetry.space_group_name_H-M   'P 1'
#
loop_
_entity.id
_entity.type
_entity.pdbx_description
1 polymer ?
#
loop_
_entity_poly.entity_id
_entity_poly.type
_entity_poly.pdbx_seq_one_letter_code
_entity_poly.pdbx_strand_id
1 'polypeptide(L)'
;AGPGVPAAVADQDLTFDLSAPPFNPKSVATASLHDLTAHPWAGFEVNLQLSVTDQADQTATSDVVSVILPERVFNHPVARELALDRKTLIFDYKQGVRPVFDSLGRILARPDAFGGDPRVFLAIATARARIAFNREGTEVAPLADLLWQAAVRIEDGNLVAAEQRLDAAEQALREAMERGADAREIGRLIDQLQRALAEYARELAARMPESEMSALMPPRDQSMLGPRDIADTMERLRQLSQMGAEDAARQMMSELQQMLQALRAAAGADADNPKVRQAQDIMKDLRELTAEQSRLLEESFQKAREAAMAGSSGQRQQQSGQQPGQQSGQQSGRQRGEQGDGAAAEQERLRNQLGELMGRMAEMAGTVPDGMSGAEGAMRQARDALNAQAWKPAADAQGEALAGLQESLQEANDQLMEALAQQGLAGMMPMPGQQQRGFDPLGRRNGTDNAEDTELPTGPDAEGVANRVRQILEEIRRRAADRTRPPVEQDYLRRLMKQF
;
A
#
# COMPACT_ATOMS: atom_id res chain seq x y z
N ALA A 1 -16.58 38.89 18.54
CA ALA A 1 -16.92 38.36 17.20
C ALA A 1 -16.93 39.47 16.14
N GLY A 2 -16.73 39.13 14.87
CA GLY A 2 -16.90 40.06 13.73
C GLY A 2 -18.36 40.13 13.23
N PRO A 3 -18.70 41.08 12.33
CA PRO A 3 -20.06 41.22 11.79
C PRO A 3 -20.44 40.01 10.93
N GLY A 4 -21.36 39.19 11.44
CA GLY A 4 -21.88 38.00 10.74
C GLY A 4 -22.02 36.75 11.62
N VAL A 5 -21.30 36.67 12.75
CA VAL A 5 -21.42 35.52 13.67
C VAL A 5 -22.76 35.57 14.43
N PRO A 6 -23.61 34.53 14.37
CA PRO A 6 -24.84 34.49 15.16
C PRO A 6 -24.54 34.22 16.64
N ALA A 7 -25.22 34.95 17.53
CA ALA A 7 -24.98 34.93 18.98
C ALA A 7 -25.10 33.53 19.62
N ALA A 8 -25.86 32.61 19.03
CA ALA A 8 -26.02 31.23 19.51
C ALA A 8 -24.76 30.34 19.39
N VAL A 9 -23.70 30.83 18.74
CA VAL A 9 -22.41 30.14 18.57
C VAL A 9 -21.25 31.09 18.90
N ALA A 10 -21.50 32.23 19.56
CA ALA A 10 -20.50 33.29 19.71
C ALA A 10 -19.46 33.02 20.81
N ASP A 11 -19.89 32.40 21.91
CA ASP A 11 -19.06 32.07 23.07
C ASP A 11 -19.46 30.66 23.54
N GLN A 12 -18.59 29.65 23.32
CA GLN A 12 -18.73 28.31 23.88
C GLN A 12 -17.49 27.98 24.72
N ASP A 13 -17.64 27.97 26.03
CA ASP A 13 -16.58 27.63 26.98
C ASP A 13 -16.29 26.12 26.95
N LEU A 14 -15.26 25.72 26.20
CA LEU A 14 -14.79 24.34 26.14
C LEU A 14 -13.97 24.00 27.40
N THR A 15 -14.62 23.35 28.36
CA THR A 15 -13.99 22.89 29.62
C THR A 15 -13.36 21.51 29.43
N PHE A 16 -12.12 21.34 29.91
CA PHE A 16 -11.38 20.07 29.84
C PHE A 16 -10.71 19.75 31.18
N ASP A 17 -10.84 18.51 31.65
CA ASP A 17 -10.21 18.06 32.90
C ASP A 17 -8.70 17.81 32.70
N LEU A 18 -7.86 18.64 33.30
CA LEU A 18 -6.40 18.48 33.28
C LEU A 18 -5.94 17.64 34.46
N SER A 19 -5.28 16.51 34.19
CA SER A 19 -4.66 15.68 35.22
C SER A 19 -3.42 16.38 35.80
N ALA A 20 -3.49 16.74 37.09
CA ALA A 20 -2.38 17.26 37.87
C ALA A 20 -1.81 16.17 38.82
N PRO A 21 -0.52 16.26 39.23
CA PRO A 21 0.04 15.37 40.25
C PRO A 21 -0.72 15.45 41.60
N PRO A 22 -0.72 14.39 42.44
CA PRO A 22 -1.49 14.33 43.70
C PRO A 22 -0.85 15.12 44.87
N PHE A 23 -0.09 16.16 44.55
CA PHE A 23 0.53 17.12 45.47
C PHE A 23 0.26 18.53 44.93
N ASN A 24 0.56 19.58 45.70
CA ASN A 24 0.41 20.98 45.23
C ASN A 24 1.76 21.58 44.81
N PRO A 25 2.33 21.24 43.64
CA PRO A 25 3.52 21.91 43.12
C PRO A 25 3.18 23.33 42.65
N LYS A 26 4.14 24.25 42.75
CA LYS A 26 3.97 25.64 42.30
C LYS A 26 4.07 25.83 40.77
N SER A 27 4.29 24.75 40.04
CA SER A 27 4.40 24.71 38.58
C SER A 27 4.14 23.28 38.12
N VAL A 28 3.38 23.13 37.03
CA VAL A 28 3.06 21.87 36.37
C VAL A 28 3.24 22.08 34.87
N ALA A 29 3.79 21.08 34.18
CA ALA A 29 3.79 21.01 32.72
C ALA A 29 3.04 19.73 32.29
N THR A 30 1.83 19.91 31.76
CA THR A 30 0.97 18.85 31.25
C THR A 30 0.54 19.22 29.83
N ALA A 31 0.47 18.23 28.93
CA ALA A 31 -0.12 18.38 27.61
C ALA A 31 -1.36 17.48 27.51
N SER A 32 -2.40 17.96 26.83
CA SER A 32 -3.66 17.25 26.59
C SER A 32 -4.06 17.38 25.13
N LEU A 33 -4.44 16.28 24.49
CA LEU A 33 -4.92 16.24 23.11
C LEU A 33 -6.45 16.17 23.11
N HIS A 34 -7.11 17.07 22.40
CA HIS A 34 -8.56 17.11 22.26
C HIS A 34 -8.94 17.22 20.78
N ASP A 35 -9.85 16.36 20.31
CA ASP A 35 -10.39 16.45 18.96
C ASP A 35 -11.46 17.54 18.86
N LEU A 36 -11.16 18.58 18.09
CA LEU A 36 -12.05 19.69 17.79
C LEU A 36 -12.55 19.69 16.32
N THR A 37 -12.30 18.63 15.55
CA THR A 37 -12.71 18.53 14.15
C THR A 37 -14.23 18.52 13.96
N ALA A 38 -14.98 18.16 15.01
CA ALA A 38 -16.44 18.24 15.07
C ALA A 38 -16.99 19.63 15.47
N HIS A 39 -16.14 20.56 15.93
CA HIS A 39 -16.58 21.84 16.47
C HIS A 39 -17.33 22.70 15.42
N PRO A 40 -18.28 23.57 15.81
CA PRO A 40 -18.94 24.49 14.87
C PRO A 40 -17.98 25.43 14.12
N TRP A 41 -16.81 25.72 14.73
CA TRP A 41 -15.75 26.53 14.12
C TRP A 41 -14.61 25.72 13.47
N ALA A 42 -14.79 24.41 13.25
CA ALA A 42 -13.80 23.60 12.56
C ALA A 42 -13.54 24.14 11.12
N GLY A 43 -12.26 24.27 10.75
CA GLY A 43 -11.84 24.82 9.47
C GLY A 43 -12.05 26.33 9.35
N PHE A 44 -11.88 27.06 10.46
CA PHE A 44 -11.85 28.52 10.52
C PHE A 44 -10.71 29.01 11.40
N GLU A 45 -10.23 30.23 11.11
CA GLU A 45 -9.36 30.98 12.01
C GLU A 45 -10.17 31.43 13.24
N VAL A 46 -9.71 31.06 14.43
CA VAL A 46 -10.30 31.39 15.72
C VAL A 46 -9.24 31.96 16.66
N ASN A 47 -9.68 32.75 17.62
CA ASN A 47 -8.84 33.24 18.71
C ASN A 47 -9.06 32.33 19.92
N LEU A 48 -8.07 31.51 20.25
CA LEU A 48 -8.08 30.70 21.46
C LEU A 48 -7.51 31.50 22.63
N GLN A 49 -8.22 31.50 23.75
CA GLN A 49 -7.70 31.91 25.04
C GLN A 49 -7.94 30.76 26.02
N LEU A 50 -6.90 30.31 26.71
CA LEU A 50 -7.01 29.29 27.75
C LEU A 50 -7.33 29.97 29.08
N SER A 51 -8.21 29.36 29.86
CA SER A 51 -8.48 29.72 31.24
C SER A 51 -8.28 28.49 32.11
N VAL A 52 -7.57 28.64 33.23
CA VAL A 52 -7.29 27.56 34.19
C VAL A 52 -7.81 27.99 35.56
N THR A 53 -8.62 27.14 36.19
CA THR A 53 -9.10 27.31 37.57
C THR A 53 -8.37 26.31 38.48
N ASP A 54 -7.90 26.75 39.65
CA ASP A 54 -7.29 25.87 40.66
C ASP A 54 -8.31 25.31 41.69
N GLN A 55 -7.84 24.44 42.60
CA GLN A 55 -8.68 23.88 43.68
C GLN A 55 -9.10 24.88 44.77
N ALA A 56 -8.72 26.16 44.64
CA ALA A 56 -9.10 27.26 45.52
C ALA A 56 -9.93 28.33 44.77
N ASP A 57 -10.56 27.93 43.65
CA ASP A 57 -11.39 28.75 42.77
C ASP A 57 -10.67 29.97 42.15
N GLN A 58 -9.33 29.95 42.08
CA GLN A 58 -8.53 31.01 41.46
C GLN A 58 -8.39 30.76 39.97
N THR A 59 -8.75 31.76 39.15
CA THR A 59 -8.62 31.72 37.69
C THR A 59 -7.40 32.48 37.16
N ALA A 60 -6.74 31.91 36.16
CA ALA A 60 -5.67 32.55 35.38
C ALA A 60 -5.88 32.29 33.88
N THR A 61 -5.68 33.31 33.04
CA THR A 61 -5.84 33.22 31.58
C THR A 61 -4.52 33.33 30.83
N SER A 62 -4.46 32.73 29.64
CA SER A 62 -3.33 32.88 28.71
C SER A 62 -3.43 34.17 27.87
N ASP A 63 -2.35 34.48 27.17
CA ASP A 63 -2.42 35.31 25.96
C ASP A 63 -3.36 34.67 24.92
N VAL A 64 -3.90 35.50 24.02
CA VAL A 64 -4.77 35.06 22.93
C VAL A 64 -3.92 34.57 21.75
N VAL A 65 -4.19 33.36 21.25
CA VAL A 65 -3.51 32.77 20.10
C VAL A 65 -4.49 32.56 18.95
N SER A 66 -4.23 33.18 17.81
CA SER A 66 -4.99 32.95 16.58
C SER A 66 -4.53 31.66 15.91
N VAL A 67 -5.43 30.69 15.71
CA VAL A 67 -5.15 29.41 15.04
C VAL A 67 -6.26 29.05 14.07
N ILE A 68 -5.96 28.30 13.02
CA ILE A 68 -7.00 27.63 12.22
C ILE A 68 -7.34 26.31 12.92
N LEU A 69 -8.60 26.14 13.35
CA LEU A 69 -9.05 24.86 13.89
C LEU A 69 -9.03 23.78 12.80
N PRO A 70 -8.49 22.58 13.05
CA PRO A 70 -8.60 21.45 12.12
C PRO A 70 -10.06 21.15 11.78
N GLU A 71 -10.36 20.86 10.51
CA GLU A 71 -11.64 20.27 10.09
C GLU A 71 -11.47 18.83 9.64
N ARG A 72 -12.49 17.99 9.89
CA ARG A 72 -12.55 16.64 9.34
C ARG A 72 -12.78 16.73 7.84
N VAL A 73 -11.87 16.17 7.06
CA VAL A 73 -12.04 16.01 5.61
C VAL A 73 -13.11 14.94 5.36
N PHE A 74 -14.06 15.24 4.47
CA PHE A 74 -15.09 14.29 4.02
C PHE A 74 -14.86 13.94 2.54
N ASN A 75 -14.51 12.69 2.28
CA ASN A 75 -14.32 12.15 0.94
C ASN A 75 -15.67 11.89 0.27
N HIS A 76 -16.65 11.37 1.02
CA HIS A 76 -17.95 11.00 0.48
C HIS A 76 -18.74 12.25 0.01
N PRO A 77 -19.28 12.26 -1.22
CA PRO A 77 -19.93 13.45 -1.79
C PRO A 77 -21.10 13.96 -0.96
N VAL A 78 -21.99 13.08 -0.48
CA VAL A 78 -23.12 13.46 0.39
C VAL A 78 -22.66 13.88 1.80
N ALA A 79 -21.62 13.26 2.39
CA ALA A 79 -21.14 13.68 3.71
C ALA A 79 -20.52 15.07 3.65
N ARG A 80 -19.74 15.35 2.60
CA ARG A 80 -19.21 16.69 2.31
C ARG A 80 -20.32 17.70 2.02
N GLU A 81 -21.37 17.32 1.30
CA GLU A 81 -22.54 18.19 1.07
C GLU A 81 -23.27 18.52 2.39
N LEU A 82 -23.49 17.54 3.28
CA LEU A 82 -24.08 17.76 4.61
C LEU A 82 -23.17 18.58 5.54
N ALA A 83 -21.85 18.42 5.45
CA ALA A 83 -20.88 19.23 6.19
C ALA A 83 -20.86 20.69 5.71
N LEU A 84 -21.02 20.93 4.41
CA LEU A 84 -21.22 22.26 3.84
C LEU A 84 -22.57 22.86 4.25
N ASP A 85 -23.66 22.09 4.15
CA ASP A 85 -25.00 22.52 4.61
C ASP A 85 -24.98 22.90 6.11
N ARG A 86 -24.28 22.12 6.95
CA ARG A 86 -24.02 22.44 8.37
C ARG A 86 -23.29 23.77 8.51
N LYS A 87 -22.16 23.95 7.82
CA LYS A 87 -21.33 25.17 7.83
C LYS A 87 -22.14 26.39 7.37
N THR A 88 -22.98 26.25 6.34
CA THR A 88 -23.91 27.28 5.88
C THR A 88 -24.96 27.67 6.93
N LEU A 89 -25.57 26.72 7.66
CA LEU A 89 -26.53 27.03 8.73
C LEU A 89 -25.88 27.70 9.95
N ILE A 90 -24.65 27.28 10.31
CA ILE A 90 -23.90 27.87 11.45
C ILE A 90 -23.58 29.34 11.21
N PHE A 91 -23.26 29.74 9.97
CA PHE A 91 -22.76 31.08 9.68
C PHE A 91 -23.86 32.07 9.28
N ASP A 92 -24.75 31.73 8.34
CA ASP A 92 -25.94 32.53 8.06
C ASP A 92 -27.15 31.64 7.89
N TYR A 93 -27.78 31.31 9.01
CA TYR A 93 -29.03 30.58 9.06
C TYR A 93 -30.13 31.24 8.21
N LYS A 94 -30.22 32.57 8.13
CA LYS A 94 -31.33 33.28 7.44
C LYS A 94 -31.21 33.16 5.91
N GLN A 95 -30.02 33.30 5.36
CA GLN A 95 -29.77 33.11 3.92
C GLN A 95 -29.60 31.62 3.57
N GLY A 96 -28.97 30.85 4.46
CA GLY A 96 -28.64 29.44 4.28
C GLY A 96 -29.81 28.45 4.37
N VAL A 97 -30.86 28.76 5.15
CA VAL A 97 -32.03 27.89 5.34
C VAL A 97 -32.65 27.41 4.02
N ARG A 98 -32.71 28.28 3.00
CA ARG A 98 -33.38 27.93 1.73
C ARG A 98 -32.53 27.00 0.85
N PRO A 99 -31.24 27.31 0.54
CA PRO A 99 -30.33 26.37 -0.12
C PRO A 99 -30.30 25.00 0.56
N VAL A 100 -30.16 24.97 1.89
CA VAL A 100 -30.04 23.72 2.67
C VAL A 100 -31.34 22.91 2.62
N PHE A 101 -32.52 23.54 2.74
CA PHE A 101 -33.80 22.85 2.59
C PHE A 101 -33.97 22.12 1.25
N ASP A 102 -33.48 22.74 0.16
CA ASP A 102 -33.52 22.17 -1.18
C ASP A 102 -32.41 21.11 -1.39
N SER A 103 -31.24 21.29 -0.78
CA SER A 103 -30.14 20.32 -0.72
C SER A 103 -30.58 19.01 -0.06
N LEU A 104 -31.05 19.07 1.19
CA LEU A 104 -31.54 17.90 1.94
C LEU A 104 -32.68 17.19 1.20
N GLY A 105 -33.52 17.91 0.45
CA GLY A 105 -34.56 17.33 -0.40
C GLY A 105 -34.01 16.53 -1.58
N ARG A 106 -32.96 17.04 -2.23
CA ARG A 106 -32.25 16.40 -3.35
C ARG A 106 -31.37 15.21 -2.93
N ILE A 107 -30.98 15.15 -1.65
CA ILE A 107 -30.33 13.98 -1.03
C ILE A 107 -31.38 12.90 -0.72
N LEU A 108 -32.48 13.25 -0.01
CA LEU A 108 -33.56 12.31 0.34
C LEU A 108 -34.23 11.65 -0.88
N ALA A 109 -34.23 12.32 -2.03
CA ALA A 109 -34.73 11.77 -3.29
C ALA A 109 -33.90 10.60 -3.86
N ARG A 110 -32.71 10.31 -3.31
CA ARG A 110 -31.81 9.24 -3.76
C ARG A 110 -31.15 8.51 -2.56
N PRO A 111 -31.87 7.65 -1.82
CA PRO A 111 -31.34 6.95 -0.65
C PRO A 111 -30.06 6.15 -0.92
N ASP A 112 -29.95 5.54 -2.10
CA ASP A 112 -28.79 4.74 -2.52
C ASP A 112 -27.47 5.52 -2.46
N ALA A 113 -27.54 6.84 -2.70
CA ALA A 113 -26.41 7.76 -2.68
C ALA A 113 -25.80 8.00 -1.28
N PHE A 114 -26.38 7.42 -0.23
CA PHE A 114 -25.80 7.32 1.12
C PHE A 114 -25.96 5.90 1.70
N GLY A 115 -26.04 4.87 0.84
CA GLY A 115 -26.16 3.47 1.25
C GLY A 115 -27.54 3.05 1.74
N GLY A 116 -28.57 3.88 1.59
CA GLY A 116 -29.95 3.57 2.00
C GLY A 116 -30.17 3.53 3.52
N ASP A 117 -29.19 3.94 4.33
CA ASP A 117 -29.23 3.82 5.79
C ASP A 117 -30.46 4.52 6.40
N PRO A 118 -31.37 3.77 7.08
CA PRO A 118 -32.60 4.35 7.61
C PRO A 118 -32.41 5.41 8.69
N ARG A 119 -31.29 5.39 9.43
CA ARG A 119 -30.98 6.39 10.46
C ARG A 119 -30.47 7.68 9.82
N VAL A 120 -29.64 7.57 8.78
CA VAL A 120 -29.22 8.71 7.94
C VAL A 120 -30.43 9.33 7.25
N PHE A 121 -31.29 8.52 6.62
CA PHE A 121 -32.53 9.00 6.02
C PHE A 121 -33.40 9.75 7.05
N LEU A 122 -33.63 9.17 8.23
CA LEU A 122 -34.42 9.79 9.28
C LEU A 122 -33.79 11.09 9.82
N ALA A 123 -32.46 11.16 9.95
CA ALA A 123 -31.76 12.36 10.38
C ALA A 123 -31.92 13.50 9.36
N ILE A 124 -31.67 13.24 8.07
CA ILE A 124 -31.80 14.22 6.98
C ILE A 124 -33.27 14.64 6.81
N ALA A 125 -34.22 13.70 6.91
CA ALA A 125 -35.66 14.00 6.87
C ALA A 125 -36.10 14.86 8.05
N THR A 126 -35.61 14.59 9.26
CA THR A 126 -35.90 15.36 10.48
C THR A 126 -35.30 16.76 10.41
N ALA A 127 -34.05 16.89 9.96
CA ALA A 127 -33.39 18.17 9.73
C ALA A 127 -34.20 19.03 8.75
N ARG A 128 -34.58 18.45 7.60
CA ARG A 128 -35.40 19.12 6.58
C ARG A 128 -36.80 19.50 7.09
N ALA A 129 -37.42 18.65 7.91
CA ALA A 129 -38.73 18.92 8.52
C ALA A 129 -38.66 20.08 9.53
N ARG A 130 -37.62 20.15 10.37
CA ARG A 130 -37.39 21.29 11.29
C ARG A 130 -37.30 22.61 10.51
N ILE A 131 -36.49 22.63 9.45
CA ILE A 131 -36.35 23.81 8.56
C ILE A 131 -37.68 24.16 7.86
N ALA A 132 -38.51 23.17 7.51
CA ALA A 132 -39.82 23.40 6.89
C ALA A 132 -40.81 24.10 7.84
N PHE A 133 -40.93 23.61 9.07
CA PHE A 133 -42.03 23.95 9.98
C PHE A 133 -41.66 24.99 11.06
N ASN A 134 -40.37 25.24 11.33
CA ASN A 134 -39.93 26.13 12.40
C ASN A 134 -38.81 27.09 11.93
N ARG A 135 -39.10 27.91 10.91
CA ARG A 135 -38.10 28.81 10.30
C ARG A 135 -37.55 29.91 11.20
N GLU A 136 -38.28 30.34 12.22
CA GLU A 136 -37.89 31.48 13.06
C GLU A 136 -37.40 31.05 14.46
N GLY A 137 -37.65 29.81 14.86
CA GLY A 137 -37.29 29.25 16.17
C GLY A 137 -36.59 27.89 16.12
N THR A 138 -35.99 27.49 14.99
CA THR A 138 -35.11 26.32 14.99
C THR A 138 -33.75 26.70 15.58
N GLU A 139 -33.40 26.07 16.69
CA GLU A 139 -32.05 26.17 17.25
C GLU A 139 -31.02 25.62 16.26
N VAL A 140 -30.01 26.43 15.95
CA VAL A 140 -29.02 26.12 14.91
C VAL A 140 -28.13 24.93 15.32
N ALA A 141 -27.69 24.85 16.57
CA ALA A 141 -26.79 23.79 17.03
C ALA A 141 -27.42 22.38 16.95
N PRO A 142 -28.61 22.07 17.51
CA PRO A 142 -29.24 20.75 17.37
C PRO A 142 -29.62 20.36 15.94
N LEU A 143 -29.64 21.31 15.00
CA LEU A 143 -29.79 21.04 13.56
C LEU A 143 -28.42 20.75 12.92
N ALA A 144 -27.40 21.56 13.22
CA ALA A 144 -26.03 21.39 12.77
C ALA A 144 -25.41 20.06 13.26
N ASP A 145 -25.72 19.63 14.48
CA ASP A 145 -25.23 18.38 15.06
C ASP A 145 -25.93 17.16 14.45
N LEU A 146 -27.21 17.28 14.09
CA LEU A 146 -27.94 16.22 13.39
C LEU A 146 -27.39 16.02 11.96
N LEU A 147 -26.98 17.10 11.29
CA LEU A 147 -26.29 17.03 10.00
C LEU A 147 -24.87 16.49 10.14
N TRP A 148 -24.14 16.85 11.20
CA TRP A 148 -22.82 16.30 11.51
C TRP A 148 -22.88 14.78 11.73
N GLN A 149 -23.79 14.31 12.60
CA GLN A 149 -23.97 12.88 12.88
C GLN A 149 -24.37 12.10 11.63
N ALA A 150 -25.18 12.69 10.73
CA ALA A 150 -25.48 12.11 9.43
C ALA A 150 -24.24 12.04 8.52
N ALA A 151 -23.47 13.12 8.40
CA ALA A 151 -22.25 13.17 7.58
C ALA A 151 -21.19 12.15 8.07
N VAL A 152 -20.90 12.13 9.37
CA VAL A 152 -19.98 11.17 9.99
C VAL A 152 -20.46 9.73 9.78
N ARG A 153 -21.77 9.45 10.00
CA ARG A 153 -22.32 8.11 9.75
C ARG A 153 -22.24 7.67 8.29
N ILE A 154 -22.27 8.60 7.34
CA ILE A 154 -22.08 8.29 5.91
C ILE A 154 -20.60 7.99 5.62
N GLU A 155 -19.67 8.81 6.10
CA GLU A 155 -18.22 8.64 5.88
C GLU A 155 -17.71 7.33 6.52
N ASP A 156 -18.11 7.08 7.78
CA ASP A 156 -17.75 5.86 8.52
C ASP A 156 -18.54 4.64 8.03
N GLY A 157 -19.71 4.85 7.42
CA GLY A 157 -20.62 3.80 6.95
C GLY A 157 -20.48 3.38 5.48
N ASN A 158 -19.90 4.19 4.58
CA ASN A 158 -19.94 3.86 3.15
C ASN A 158 -19.09 2.64 2.77
N LEU A 159 -18.02 2.31 3.51
CA LEU A 159 -17.32 1.03 3.33
C LEU A 159 -18.25 -0.16 3.60
N VAL A 160 -19.04 -0.09 4.69
CA VAL A 160 -20.03 -1.12 5.06
C VAL A 160 -21.17 -1.18 4.05
N ALA A 161 -21.62 -0.03 3.52
CA ALA A 161 -22.62 0.01 2.46
C ALA A 161 -22.09 -0.56 1.13
N ALA A 162 -20.85 -0.27 0.76
CA ALA A 162 -20.20 -0.81 -0.43
C ALA A 162 -19.92 -2.31 -0.30
N GLU A 163 -19.54 -2.78 0.90
CA GLU A 163 -19.43 -4.20 1.23
C GLU A 163 -20.78 -4.91 1.11
N GLN A 164 -21.86 -4.34 1.65
CA GLN A 164 -23.22 -4.90 1.50
C GLN A 164 -23.67 -4.93 0.03
N ARG A 165 -23.32 -3.93 -0.80
CA ARG A 165 -23.56 -3.96 -2.25
C ARG A 165 -22.72 -5.06 -2.94
N LEU A 166 -21.48 -5.28 -2.50
CA LEU A 166 -20.58 -6.30 -3.01
C LEU A 166 -21.11 -7.71 -2.69
N ASP A 167 -21.46 -7.97 -1.44
CA ASP A 167 -22.06 -9.23 -0.98
C ASP A 167 -23.38 -9.52 -1.70
N ALA A 168 -24.26 -8.54 -1.83
CA ALA A 168 -25.54 -8.71 -2.52
C ALA A 168 -25.36 -8.99 -4.03
N ALA A 169 -24.38 -8.35 -4.68
CA ALA A 169 -24.06 -8.61 -6.09
C ALA A 169 -23.43 -10.00 -6.29
N GLU A 170 -22.58 -10.43 -5.37
CA GLU A 170 -21.95 -11.76 -5.40
C GLU A 170 -22.98 -12.87 -5.15
N GLN A 171 -23.87 -12.69 -4.18
CA GLN A 171 -24.99 -13.61 -3.91
C GLN A 171 -25.95 -13.71 -5.09
N ALA A 172 -26.38 -12.57 -5.68
CA ALA A 172 -27.27 -12.57 -6.83
C ALA A 172 -26.63 -13.25 -8.06
N LEU A 173 -25.33 -13.04 -8.30
CA LEU A 173 -24.58 -13.74 -9.36
C LEU A 173 -24.52 -15.25 -9.10
N ARG A 174 -24.19 -15.65 -7.85
CA ARG A 174 -24.11 -17.05 -7.41
C ARG A 174 -25.45 -17.76 -7.59
N GLU A 175 -26.54 -17.19 -7.07
CA GLU A 175 -27.90 -17.71 -7.23
C GLU A 175 -28.21 -17.92 -8.72
N ALA A 176 -27.98 -16.92 -9.57
CA ALA A 176 -28.23 -17.04 -11.01
C ALA A 176 -27.51 -18.22 -11.67
N MET A 177 -26.28 -18.56 -11.24
CA MET A 177 -25.55 -19.74 -11.74
C MET A 177 -25.95 -21.07 -11.08
N GLU A 178 -26.61 -21.05 -9.92
CA GLU A 178 -27.21 -22.25 -9.32
C GLU A 178 -28.54 -22.62 -10.01
N ARG A 179 -29.32 -21.62 -10.45
CA ARG A 179 -30.58 -21.80 -11.22
C ARG A 179 -30.40 -21.83 -12.75
N GLY A 180 -29.17 -21.88 -13.27
CA GLY A 180 -28.90 -22.01 -14.72
C GLY A 180 -29.44 -20.84 -15.55
N ALA A 181 -29.27 -19.61 -15.07
CA ALA A 181 -29.75 -18.40 -15.73
C ALA A 181 -29.09 -18.16 -17.10
N ASP A 182 -29.74 -17.37 -17.96
CA ASP A 182 -29.20 -17.12 -19.30
C ASP A 182 -27.94 -16.23 -19.25
N ALA A 183 -27.09 -16.34 -20.28
CA ALA A 183 -25.84 -15.59 -20.35
C ALA A 183 -26.02 -14.04 -20.39
N ARG A 184 -27.27 -13.55 -20.56
CA ARG A 184 -27.60 -12.11 -20.50
C ARG A 184 -27.92 -11.68 -19.07
N GLU A 185 -28.61 -12.51 -18.30
CA GLU A 185 -28.82 -12.35 -16.87
C GLU A 185 -27.49 -12.43 -16.12
N ILE A 186 -26.70 -13.48 -16.36
CA ILE A 186 -25.35 -13.62 -15.76
C ILE A 186 -24.44 -12.46 -16.17
N GLY A 187 -24.44 -12.06 -17.46
CA GLY A 187 -23.66 -10.91 -17.93
C GLY A 187 -23.98 -9.61 -17.18
N ARG A 188 -25.27 -9.31 -16.95
CA ARG A 188 -25.69 -8.14 -16.16
C ARG A 188 -25.25 -8.21 -14.69
N LEU A 189 -25.25 -9.40 -14.10
CA LEU A 189 -24.86 -9.62 -12.71
C LEU A 189 -23.34 -9.49 -12.55
N ILE A 190 -22.54 -9.93 -13.53
CA ILE A 190 -21.10 -9.62 -13.61
C ILE A 190 -20.89 -8.10 -13.73
N ASP A 191 -21.64 -7.41 -14.59
CA ASP A 191 -21.55 -5.94 -14.72
C ASP A 191 -22.00 -5.19 -13.45
N GLN A 192 -22.81 -5.82 -12.58
CA GLN A 192 -23.22 -5.28 -11.27
C GLN A 192 -22.13 -5.53 -10.22
N LEU A 193 -21.56 -6.74 -10.18
CA LEU A 193 -20.45 -7.10 -9.31
C LEU A 193 -19.21 -6.24 -9.60
N GLN A 194 -18.91 -5.99 -10.88
CA GLN A 194 -17.84 -5.06 -11.30
C GLN A 194 -18.03 -3.64 -10.75
N ARG A 195 -19.27 -3.15 -10.65
CA ARG A 195 -19.57 -1.84 -10.07
C ARG A 195 -19.46 -1.84 -8.55
N ALA A 196 -20.03 -2.83 -7.88
CA ALA A 196 -19.94 -2.94 -6.42
C ALA A 196 -18.48 -3.10 -5.94
N LEU A 197 -17.66 -3.86 -6.66
CA LEU A 197 -16.23 -3.99 -6.41
C LEU A 197 -15.49 -2.65 -6.61
N ALA A 198 -15.79 -1.93 -7.69
CA ALA A 198 -15.17 -0.63 -7.99
C ALA A 198 -15.60 0.49 -7.01
N GLU A 199 -16.77 0.37 -6.39
CA GLU A 199 -17.17 1.18 -5.24
C GLU A 199 -16.38 0.76 -3.99
N TYR A 200 -16.44 -0.52 -3.58
CA TYR A 200 -15.73 -1.02 -2.39
C TYR A 200 -14.23 -0.70 -2.41
N ALA A 201 -13.55 -0.92 -3.54
CA ALA A 201 -12.13 -0.60 -3.70
C ALA A 201 -11.84 0.91 -3.62
N ARG A 202 -12.79 1.77 -4.02
CA ARG A 202 -12.66 3.23 -3.87
C ARG A 202 -12.82 3.66 -2.41
N GLU A 203 -13.82 3.13 -1.71
CA GLU A 203 -14.06 3.49 -0.31
C GLU A 203 -12.97 2.93 0.62
N LEU A 204 -12.36 1.80 0.25
CA LEU A 204 -11.14 1.28 0.88
C LEU A 204 -9.94 2.20 0.62
N ALA A 205 -9.67 2.56 -0.64
CA ALA A 205 -8.58 3.47 -1.00
C ALA A 205 -8.75 4.88 -0.39
N ALA A 206 -9.99 5.34 -0.19
CA ALA A 206 -10.29 6.62 0.46
C ALA A 206 -10.03 6.62 1.98
N ARG A 207 -9.78 5.45 2.59
CA ARG A 207 -9.38 5.29 4.00
C ARG A 207 -7.88 5.08 4.18
N MET A 208 -7.19 4.56 3.17
CA MET A 208 -5.73 4.40 3.20
C MET A 208 -5.04 5.75 2.93
N PRO A 209 -4.14 6.23 3.79
CA PRO A 209 -3.34 7.41 3.49
C PRO A 209 -2.37 7.12 2.33
N GLU A 210 -2.06 8.16 1.54
CA GLU A 210 -1.26 8.07 0.32
C GLU A 210 0.17 7.49 0.56
N SER A 211 0.68 7.64 1.79
CA SER A 211 1.91 7.02 2.29
C SER A 211 1.80 5.49 2.45
N GLU A 212 0.72 4.98 3.04
CA GLU A 212 0.49 3.53 3.19
C GLU A 212 0.11 2.88 1.86
N MET A 213 -0.63 3.59 0.99
CA MET A 213 -0.88 3.15 -0.38
C MET A 213 0.42 3.06 -1.21
N SER A 214 1.45 3.84 -0.87
CA SER A 214 2.79 3.73 -1.46
C SER A 214 3.65 2.63 -0.83
N ALA A 215 3.41 2.26 0.44
CA ALA A 215 4.08 1.15 1.12
C ALA A 215 3.50 -0.23 0.76
N LEU A 216 2.19 -0.28 0.47
CA LEU A 216 1.46 -1.49 0.05
C LEU A 216 1.60 -1.81 -1.45
N MET A 217 2.22 -0.93 -2.26
CA MET A 217 2.54 -1.22 -3.66
C MET A 217 3.98 -1.77 -3.78
N PRO A 218 4.18 -3.04 -4.19
CA PRO A 218 5.51 -3.56 -4.49
C PRO A 218 6.15 -2.84 -5.69
N PRO A 219 7.49 -2.91 -5.83
CA PRO A 219 8.13 -2.61 -7.11
C PRO A 219 7.52 -3.47 -8.23
N ARG A 220 7.39 -2.89 -9.44
CA ARG A 220 6.48 -3.34 -10.52
C ARG A 220 6.65 -4.78 -11.02
N ASP A 221 7.72 -5.47 -10.67
CA ASP A 221 8.03 -6.83 -11.10
C ASP A 221 7.58 -7.92 -10.09
N GLN A 222 7.04 -7.55 -8.92
CA GLN A 222 6.42 -8.50 -7.99
C GLN A 222 4.89 -8.49 -8.09
N SER A 223 4.34 -9.58 -8.67
CA SER A 223 2.90 -9.80 -8.82
C SER A 223 2.22 -10.15 -7.49
N MET A 224 1.82 -9.13 -6.72
CA MET A 224 0.66 -9.27 -5.84
C MET A 224 -0.61 -9.41 -6.68
N LEU A 225 -1.59 -10.17 -6.17
CA LEU A 225 -2.94 -10.27 -6.74
C LEU A 225 -3.60 -8.89 -6.73
N GLY A 226 -3.67 -8.25 -7.90
CA GLY A 226 -4.08 -6.86 -8.04
C GLY A 226 -5.50 -6.68 -8.58
N PRO A 227 -5.95 -5.43 -8.71
CA PRO A 227 -7.21 -5.09 -9.39
C PRO A 227 -7.30 -5.57 -10.85
N ARG A 228 -6.19 -6.00 -11.46
CA ARG A 228 -6.13 -6.59 -12.80
C ARG A 228 -6.54 -8.07 -12.80
N ASP A 229 -6.01 -8.86 -11.88
CA ASP A 229 -6.27 -10.31 -11.81
C ASP A 229 -7.75 -10.59 -11.50
N ILE A 230 -8.36 -9.76 -10.67
CA ILE A 230 -9.81 -9.79 -10.40
C ILE A 230 -10.61 -9.42 -11.67
N ALA A 231 -10.17 -8.44 -12.45
CA ALA A 231 -10.81 -8.06 -13.72
C ALA A 231 -10.72 -9.18 -14.78
N ASP A 232 -9.54 -9.79 -14.93
CA ASP A 232 -9.31 -10.94 -15.81
C ASP A 232 -10.14 -12.16 -15.39
N THR A 233 -10.27 -12.40 -14.08
CA THR A 233 -11.13 -13.47 -13.52
C THR A 233 -12.58 -13.26 -13.91
N MET A 234 -13.11 -12.04 -13.78
CA MET A 234 -14.49 -11.71 -14.17
C MET A 234 -14.73 -11.81 -15.69
N GLU A 235 -13.76 -11.45 -16.53
CA GLU A 235 -13.88 -11.62 -17.98
C GLU A 235 -13.82 -13.10 -18.40
N ARG A 236 -12.95 -13.91 -17.78
CA ARG A 236 -12.96 -15.38 -17.97
C ARG A 236 -14.32 -15.98 -17.56
N LEU A 237 -14.90 -15.52 -16.44
CA LEU A 237 -16.20 -15.98 -15.96
C LEU A 237 -17.34 -15.59 -16.92
N ARG A 238 -17.30 -14.37 -17.48
CA ARG A 238 -18.19 -13.90 -18.55
C ARG A 238 -18.09 -14.77 -19.81
N GLN A 239 -16.88 -15.23 -20.17
CA GLN A 239 -16.66 -16.12 -21.32
C GLN A 239 -17.11 -17.57 -21.05
N LEU A 240 -16.84 -18.12 -19.87
CA LEU A 240 -17.29 -19.45 -19.46
C LEU A 240 -18.83 -19.55 -19.43
N SER A 241 -19.51 -18.50 -18.93
CA SER A 241 -20.96 -18.37 -18.99
C SER A 241 -21.50 -18.40 -20.43
N GLN A 242 -20.86 -17.66 -21.36
CA GLN A 242 -21.25 -17.67 -22.78
C GLN A 242 -21.02 -19.03 -23.48
N MET A 243 -20.07 -19.82 -22.97
CA MET A 243 -19.78 -21.18 -23.46
C MET A 243 -20.62 -22.28 -22.78
N GLY A 244 -21.46 -21.93 -21.80
CA GLY A 244 -22.26 -22.90 -21.03
C GLY A 244 -21.43 -23.77 -20.07
N ALA A 245 -20.21 -23.36 -19.73
CA ALA A 245 -19.29 -24.11 -18.88
C ALA A 245 -19.55 -23.84 -17.38
N GLU A 246 -20.73 -24.23 -16.89
CA GLU A 246 -21.21 -23.92 -15.53
C GLU A 246 -20.24 -24.37 -14.43
N ASP A 247 -19.72 -25.59 -14.48
CA ASP A 247 -18.82 -26.12 -13.44
C ASP A 247 -17.50 -25.33 -13.35
N ALA A 248 -16.97 -24.90 -14.50
CA ALA A 248 -15.79 -24.03 -14.55
C ALA A 248 -16.10 -22.62 -14.03
N ALA A 249 -17.29 -22.07 -14.33
CA ALA A 249 -17.72 -20.79 -13.78
C ALA A 249 -17.90 -20.83 -12.25
N ARG A 250 -18.42 -21.94 -11.72
CA ARG A 250 -18.52 -22.19 -10.26
C ARG A 250 -17.16 -22.28 -9.59
N GLN A 251 -16.18 -22.92 -10.22
CA GLN A 251 -14.80 -22.96 -9.71
C GLN A 251 -14.18 -21.55 -9.64
N MET A 252 -14.32 -20.77 -10.72
CA MET A 252 -13.82 -19.37 -10.79
C MET A 252 -14.50 -18.44 -9.76
N MET A 253 -15.77 -18.68 -9.38
CA MET A 253 -16.42 -17.96 -8.29
C MET A 253 -15.77 -18.24 -6.94
N SER A 254 -15.38 -19.48 -6.65
CA SER A 254 -14.76 -19.82 -5.37
C SER A 254 -13.35 -19.22 -5.25
N GLU A 255 -12.61 -19.17 -6.36
CA GLU A 255 -11.33 -18.45 -6.46
C GLU A 255 -11.52 -16.93 -6.22
N LEU A 256 -12.55 -16.33 -6.83
CA LEU A 256 -12.91 -14.93 -6.61
C LEU A 256 -13.30 -14.65 -5.14
N GLN A 257 -14.09 -15.52 -4.51
CA GLN A 257 -14.44 -15.40 -3.09
C GLN A 257 -13.21 -15.44 -2.19
N GLN A 258 -12.27 -16.34 -2.44
CA GLN A 258 -11.01 -16.43 -1.68
C GLN A 258 -10.17 -15.16 -1.84
N MET A 259 -10.06 -14.61 -3.05
CA MET A 259 -9.38 -13.34 -3.29
C MET A 259 -10.06 -12.15 -2.57
N LEU A 260 -11.39 -12.06 -2.62
CA LEU A 260 -12.14 -11.01 -1.92
C LEU A 260 -12.05 -11.15 -0.39
N GLN A 261 -12.04 -12.37 0.13
CA GLN A 261 -11.89 -12.61 1.57
C GLN A 261 -10.47 -12.30 2.05
N ALA A 262 -9.44 -12.64 1.27
CA ALA A 262 -8.06 -12.23 1.54
C ALA A 262 -7.91 -10.70 1.49
N LEU A 263 -8.53 -10.02 0.52
CA LEU A 263 -8.54 -8.56 0.44
C LEU A 263 -9.23 -7.91 1.64
N ARG A 264 -10.39 -8.43 2.09
CA ARG A 264 -11.06 -7.97 3.32
C ARG A 264 -10.22 -8.23 4.56
N ALA A 265 -9.55 -9.39 4.64
CA ALA A 265 -8.68 -9.72 5.76
C ALA A 265 -7.45 -8.79 5.83
N ALA A 266 -6.85 -8.43 4.69
CA ALA A 266 -5.78 -7.44 4.64
C ALA A 266 -6.26 -6.00 4.92
N ALA A 267 -7.48 -5.65 4.49
CA ALA A 267 -8.10 -4.35 4.74
C ALA A 267 -8.59 -4.15 6.19
N GLY A 268 -8.97 -5.25 6.86
CA GLY A 268 -9.45 -5.28 8.24
C GLY A 268 -8.42 -5.76 9.26
N ALA A 269 -7.16 -5.96 8.84
CA ALA A 269 -6.05 -6.14 9.77
C ALA A 269 -5.70 -4.79 10.39
N ASP A 270 -5.84 -4.66 11.71
CA ASP A 270 -5.59 -3.39 12.42
C ASP A 270 -4.15 -2.88 12.18
N ALA A 271 -4.04 -1.86 11.33
CA ALA A 271 -2.78 -1.16 11.05
C ALA A 271 -2.25 -0.39 12.27
N ASP A 272 -2.99 -0.35 13.38
CA ASP A 272 -2.66 0.32 14.63
C ASP A 272 -1.78 -0.53 15.59
N ASN A 273 -1.29 -1.70 15.18
CA ASN A 273 -0.27 -2.41 15.96
C ASN A 273 1.13 -1.81 15.72
N PRO A 274 1.70 -0.99 16.64
CA PRO A 274 2.95 -0.27 16.40
C PRO A 274 4.14 -1.21 16.21
N LYS A 275 4.09 -2.43 16.78
CA LYS A 275 5.16 -3.42 16.65
C LYS A 275 5.28 -3.95 15.22
N VAL A 276 4.17 -4.04 14.48
CA VAL A 276 4.17 -4.50 13.08
C VAL A 276 4.77 -3.42 12.17
N ARG A 277 4.43 -2.14 12.40
CA ARG A 277 5.07 -1.01 11.70
C ARG A 277 6.58 -0.97 11.96
N GLN A 278 6.99 -1.04 13.23
CA GLN A 278 8.40 -1.05 13.64
C GLN A 278 9.20 -2.22 13.02
N ALA A 279 8.60 -3.42 12.93
CA ALA A 279 9.23 -4.56 12.26
C ALA A 279 9.36 -4.36 10.74
N GLN A 280 8.36 -3.76 10.08
CA GLN A 280 8.42 -3.44 8.65
C GLN A 280 9.50 -2.41 8.32
N ASP A 281 9.65 -1.37 9.15
CA ASP A 281 10.70 -0.36 9.00
C ASP A 281 12.11 -0.97 9.15
N ILE A 282 12.34 -1.80 10.18
CA ILE A 282 13.61 -2.51 10.37
C ILE A 282 13.93 -3.41 9.16
N MET A 283 12.94 -4.14 8.64
CA MET A 283 13.12 -5.00 7.46
C MET A 283 13.34 -4.20 6.16
N LYS A 284 12.84 -2.96 6.08
CA LYS A 284 13.13 -2.04 4.97
C LYS A 284 14.57 -1.54 5.03
N ASP A 285 14.98 -0.99 6.17
CA ASP A 285 16.32 -0.44 6.38
C ASP A 285 17.41 -1.51 6.13
N LEU A 286 17.17 -2.76 6.53
CA LEU A 286 18.07 -3.89 6.30
C LEU A 286 18.26 -4.19 4.80
N ARG A 287 17.21 -4.08 3.98
CA ARG A 287 17.29 -4.27 2.53
C ARG A 287 18.04 -3.12 1.84
N GLU A 288 17.80 -1.88 2.29
CA GLU A 288 18.49 -0.68 1.77
C GLU A 288 20.00 -0.78 2.04
N LEU A 289 20.38 -1.09 3.28
CA LEU A 289 21.77 -1.33 3.70
C LEU A 289 22.44 -2.48 2.94
N THR A 290 21.73 -3.59 2.70
CA THR A 290 22.22 -4.73 1.90
C THR A 290 22.50 -4.32 0.44
N ALA A 291 21.69 -3.44 -0.14
CA ALA A 291 21.88 -2.92 -1.49
C ALA A 291 23.07 -1.94 -1.58
N GLU A 292 23.23 -1.04 -0.60
CA GLU A 292 24.40 -0.14 -0.52
C GLU A 292 25.71 -0.94 -0.33
N GLN A 293 25.72 -1.94 0.56
CA GLN A 293 26.86 -2.84 0.77
C GLN A 293 27.22 -3.62 -0.50
N SER A 294 26.23 -4.09 -1.27
CA SER A 294 26.44 -4.78 -2.55
C SER A 294 27.10 -3.88 -3.60
N ARG A 295 26.76 -2.58 -3.62
CA ARG A 295 27.34 -1.60 -4.53
C ARG A 295 28.80 -1.30 -4.19
N LEU A 296 29.12 -1.13 -2.91
CA LEU A 296 30.48 -0.85 -2.44
C LEU A 296 31.43 -2.05 -2.63
N LEU A 297 30.88 -3.27 -2.59
CA LEU A 297 31.56 -4.52 -2.95
C LEU A 297 31.97 -4.55 -4.44
N GLU A 298 31.06 -4.21 -5.36
CA GLU A 298 31.36 -4.17 -6.81
C GLU A 298 32.43 -3.12 -7.13
N GLU A 299 32.38 -1.92 -6.52
CA GLU A 299 33.44 -0.93 -6.68
C GLU A 299 34.80 -1.45 -6.17
N SER A 300 34.81 -2.12 -5.01
CA SER A 300 36.05 -2.68 -4.44
C SER A 300 36.63 -3.82 -5.31
N PHE A 301 35.78 -4.66 -5.90
CA PHE A 301 36.20 -5.64 -6.91
C PHE A 301 36.76 -4.97 -8.17
N GLN A 302 36.11 -3.91 -8.67
CA GLN A 302 36.62 -3.16 -9.82
C GLN A 302 38.00 -2.56 -9.51
N LYS A 303 38.19 -1.94 -8.34
CA LYS A 303 39.49 -1.37 -7.91
C LYS A 303 40.56 -2.44 -7.73
N ALA A 304 40.23 -3.60 -7.17
CA ALA A 304 41.14 -4.74 -7.08
C ALA A 304 41.59 -5.23 -8.47
N ARG A 305 40.67 -5.27 -9.44
CA ARG A 305 40.95 -5.66 -10.84
C ARG A 305 41.80 -4.61 -11.57
N GLU A 306 41.50 -3.32 -11.39
CA GLU A 306 42.30 -2.21 -11.92
C GLU A 306 43.75 -2.27 -11.39
N ALA A 307 43.94 -2.52 -10.09
CA ALA A 307 45.26 -2.67 -9.48
C ALA A 307 46.05 -3.87 -10.05
N ALA A 308 45.40 -5.03 -10.23
CA ALA A 308 46.02 -6.22 -10.81
C ALA A 308 46.47 -5.99 -12.28
N MET A 309 45.63 -5.34 -13.09
CA MET A 309 45.94 -5.01 -14.48
C MET A 309 47.06 -3.97 -14.60
N ALA A 310 47.12 -3.00 -13.69
CA ALA A 310 48.21 -2.03 -13.61
C ALA A 310 49.55 -2.73 -13.28
N GLY A 311 49.57 -3.68 -12.35
CA GLY A 311 50.74 -4.49 -12.02
C GLY A 311 51.29 -5.27 -13.22
N SER A 312 50.41 -5.90 -14.01
CA SER A 312 50.76 -6.64 -15.23
C SER A 312 51.37 -5.75 -16.34
N SER A 313 51.10 -4.45 -16.32
CA SER A 313 51.50 -3.52 -17.38
C SER A 313 52.95 -3.02 -17.26
N GLY A 314 53.55 -3.07 -16.06
CA GLY A 314 54.86 -2.46 -15.78
C GLY A 314 56.08 -3.18 -16.40
N GLN A 315 55.95 -4.46 -16.78
CA GLN A 315 57.11 -5.31 -17.10
C GLN A 315 57.46 -5.39 -18.61
N ARG A 316 56.88 -4.52 -19.46
CA ARG A 316 57.11 -4.53 -20.92
C ARG A 316 57.88 -3.33 -21.50
N GLN A 317 58.37 -2.41 -20.68
CA GLN A 317 59.08 -1.21 -21.16
C GLN A 317 60.41 -0.94 -20.45
N GLN A 318 61.32 -1.94 -20.45
CA GLN A 318 62.72 -1.73 -20.06
C GLN A 318 63.73 -2.46 -20.98
N GLN A 319 63.51 -2.44 -22.30
CA GLN A 319 64.58 -2.78 -23.26
C GLN A 319 64.44 -2.00 -24.59
N SER A 320 64.76 -0.71 -24.55
CA SER A 320 65.18 0.10 -25.71
C SER A 320 65.79 1.41 -25.23
N GLY A 321 67.07 1.63 -25.55
CA GLY A 321 67.64 2.98 -25.60
C GLY A 321 67.44 3.58 -27.01
N GLN A 322 68.00 4.74 -27.35
CA GLN A 322 68.92 5.59 -26.61
C GLN A 322 69.00 6.97 -27.30
N GLN A 323 68.49 8.05 -26.69
CA GLN A 323 68.85 9.42 -27.10
C GLN A 323 68.56 10.47 -25.99
N PRO A 324 69.48 11.40 -25.68
CA PRO A 324 69.26 12.45 -24.68
C PRO A 324 68.80 13.78 -25.31
N GLY A 325 67.81 14.44 -24.70
CA GLY A 325 67.29 15.75 -25.11
C GLY A 325 66.71 16.53 -23.92
N GLN A 326 67.01 17.83 -23.85
CA GLN A 326 66.88 18.69 -22.66
C GLN A 326 65.42 18.96 -22.16
N GLN A 327 65.20 18.70 -20.87
CA GLN A 327 64.72 19.66 -19.86
C GLN A 327 63.51 20.58 -20.15
N SER A 328 62.37 20.34 -19.47
CA SER A 328 61.49 21.36 -18.82
C SER A 328 60.31 20.74 -18.05
N GLY A 329 59.83 21.40 -16.98
CA GLY A 329 58.51 21.25 -16.30
C GLY A 329 58.00 19.84 -15.97
N GLN A 330 57.93 19.32 -14.74
CA GLN A 330 57.52 19.90 -13.43
C GLN A 330 56.02 20.24 -13.25
N GLN A 331 55.10 19.29 -13.53
CA GLN A 331 53.87 19.12 -12.72
C GLN A 331 53.11 17.82 -13.05
N SER A 332 53.17 16.82 -12.15
CA SER A 332 52.25 15.65 -12.09
C SER A 332 52.58 14.82 -10.83
N GLY A 333 52.28 15.37 -9.65
CA GLY A 333 52.80 14.82 -8.39
C GLY A 333 52.00 15.22 -7.13
N ARG A 334 50.68 15.38 -7.25
CA ARG A 334 49.75 15.59 -6.11
C ARG A 334 48.28 15.45 -6.56
N GLN A 335 47.86 14.22 -6.85
CA GLN A 335 46.44 13.81 -6.97
C GLN A 335 46.36 12.27 -7.03
N ARG A 336 46.67 11.61 -5.91
CA ARG A 336 46.58 10.15 -5.73
C ARG A 336 46.39 9.73 -4.26
N GLY A 337 45.68 10.55 -3.49
CA GLY A 337 45.37 10.32 -2.06
C GLY A 337 43.85 10.27 -1.82
N GLU A 338 43.17 11.38 -2.14
CA GLU A 338 41.76 11.69 -1.82
C GLU A 338 40.67 10.77 -2.44
N GLN A 339 41.03 9.60 -2.99
CA GLN A 339 40.09 8.62 -3.55
C GLN A 339 40.13 7.26 -2.84
N GLY A 340 41.03 7.04 -1.87
CA GLY A 340 40.92 5.90 -0.94
C GLY A 340 39.94 6.18 0.21
N ASP A 341 39.96 7.42 0.71
CA ASP A 341 39.25 7.83 1.93
C ASP A 341 37.71 7.73 1.80
N GLY A 342 37.18 7.90 0.58
CA GLY A 342 35.74 7.86 0.30
C GLY A 342 35.11 6.49 0.59
N ALA A 343 35.65 5.42 0.00
CA ALA A 343 35.12 4.06 0.19
C ALA A 343 35.23 3.58 1.64
N ALA A 344 36.32 3.94 2.34
CA ALA A 344 36.48 3.63 3.75
C ALA A 344 35.46 4.36 4.64
N ALA A 345 35.17 5.64 4.34
CA ALA A 345 34.13 6.41 5.04
C ALA A 345 32.71 5.90 4.74
N GLU A 346 32.45 5.45 3.51
CA GLU A 346 31.17 4.82 3.13
C GLU A 346 30.97 3.47 3.85
N GLN A 347 32.01 2.64 3.93
CA GLN A 347 31.95 1.38 4.69
C GLN A 347 31.75 1.60 6.20
N GLU A 348 32.38 2.63 6.78
CA GLU A 348 32.18 3.05 8.17
C GLU A 348 30.75 3.53 8.43
N ARG A 349 30.15 4.27 7.49
CA ARG A 349 28.74 4.70 7.56
C ARG A 349 27.79 3.51 7.57
N LEU A 350 27.96 2.55 6.64
CA LEU A 350 27.16 1.32 6.58
C LEU A 350 27.28 0.49 7.87
N ARG A 351 28.49 0.38 8.42
CA ARG A 351 28.73 -0.31 9.71
C ARG A 351 27.96 0.34 10.87
N ASN A 352 27.88 1.67 10.90
CA ASN A 352 27.15 2.39 11.94
C ASN A 352 25.62 2.29 11.76
N GLN A 353 25.11 2.35 10.52
CA GLN A 353 23.69 2.07 10.22
C GLN A 353 23.29 0.65 10.65
N LEU A 354 24.16 -0.35 10.45
CA LEU A 354 23.93 -1.72 10.94
C LEU A 354 23.90 -1.77 12.48
N GLY A 355 24.77 -1.02 13.16
CA GLY A 355 24.76 -0.87 14.62
C GLY A 355 23.45 -0.30 15.16
N GLU A 356 22.92 0.75 14.54
CA GLU A 356 21.63 1.36 14.88
C GLU A 356 20.44 0.42 14.59
N LEU A 357 20.54 -0.42 13.56
CA LEU A 357 19.53 -1.42 13.22
C LEU A 357 19.53 -2.59 14.22
N MET A 358 20.72 -3.10 14.58
CA MET A 358 20.87 -4.11 15.64
C MET A 358 20.33 -3.60 16.99
N GLY A 359 20.56 -2.33 17.34
CA GLY A 359 19.99 -1.70 18.54
C GLY A 359 18.45 -1.73 18.55
N ARG A 360 17.82 -1.23 17.48
CA ARG A 360 16.35 -1.24 17.32
C ARG A 360 15.77 -2.66 17.30
N MET A 361 16.49 -3.63 16.74
CA MET A 361 16.09 -5.04 16.74
C MET A 361 16.18 -5.67 18.13
N ALA A 362 17.25 -5.39 18.89
CA ALA A 362 17.41 -5.85 20.28
C ALA A 362 16.31 -5.30 21.20
N GLU A 363 15.91 -4.03 21.03
CA GLU A 363 14.80 -3.43 21.78
C GLU A 363 13.44 -4.05 21.43
N MET A 364 13.25 -4.50 20.18
CA MET A 364 11.98 -5.07 19.70
C MET A 364 11.83 -6.56 20.01
N ALA A 365 12.89 -7.36 19.79
CA ALA A 365 12.89 -8.83 19.85
C ALA A 365 13.60 -9.39 21.11
N GLY A 366 14.39 -8.59 21.82
CA GLY A 366 15.20 -9.03 22.96
C GLY A 366 16.53 -9.70 22.58
N THR A 367 16.76 -9.99 21.30
CA THR A 367 17.98 -10.61 20.75
C THR A 367 18.37 -9.97 19.42
N VAL A 368 19.65 -10.04 19.08
CA VAL A 368 20.19 -9.71 17.75
C VAL A 368 20.58 -11.01 17.05
N PRO A 369 20.23 -11.21 15.76
CA PRO A 369 20.68 -12.37 14.98
C PRO A 369 22.21 -12.46 14.90
N ASP A 370 22.75 -13.67 15.00
CA ASP A 370 24.21 -13.91 14.97
C ASP A 370 24.82 -13.45 13.62
N GLY A 371 24.08 -13.59 12.52
CA GLY A 371 24.47 -13.09 11.19
C GLY A 371 24.73 -11.58 11.14
N MET A 372 23.99 -10.75 11.88
CA MET A 372 24.27 -9.30 11.96
C MET A 372 25.54 -9.01 12.75
N SER A 373 25.77 -9.75 13.84
CA SER A 373 26.97 -9.61 14.67
C SER A 373 28.23 -10.00 13.89
N GLY A 374 28.15 -11.06 13.08
CA GLY A 374 29.20 -11.42 12.11
C GLY A 374 29.40 -10.33 11.05
N ALA A 375 28.31 -9.80 10.48
CA ALA A 375 28.37 -8.76 9.47
C ALA A 375 29.01 -7.44 9.95
N GLU A 376 28.78 -7.00 11.19
CA GLU A 376 29.46 -5.82 11.77
C GLU A 376 30.98 -6.02 11.84
N GLY A 377 31.41 -7.20 12.30
CA GLY A 377 32.82 -7.58 12.36
C GLY A 377 33.49 -7.67 10.98
N ALA A 378 32.77 -8.16 9.98
CA ALA A 378 33.23 -8.20 8.59
C ALA A 378 33.30 -6.80 7.95
N MET A 379 32.29 -5.94 8.16
CA MET A 379 32.33 -4.53 7.72
C MET A 379 33.47 -3.73 8.36
N ARG A 380 33.80 -4.03 9.62
CA ARG A 380 34.95 -3.42 10.32
C ARG A 380 36.28 -3.80 9.65
N GLN A 381 36.45 -5.07 9.32
CA GLN A 381 37.62 -5.57 8.57
C GLN A 381 37.70 -4.97 7.16
N ALA A 382 36.56 -4.89 6.46
CA ALA A 382 36.46 -4.24 5.16
C ALA A 382 36.92 -2.77 5.21
N ARG A 383 36.44 -1.98 6.17
CA ARG A 383 36.86 -0.59 6.38
C ARG A 383 38.36 -0.48 6.60
N ASP A 384 38.93 -1.34 7.45
CA ASP A 384 40.36 -1.29 7.79
C ASP A 384 41.24 -1.71 6.60
N ALA A 385 40.75 -2.64 5.75
CA ALA A 385 41.37 -2.95 4.47
C ALA A 385 41.25 -1.80 3.45
N LEU A 386 40.12 -1.10 3.37
CA LEU A 386 39.93 0.08 2.51
C LEU A 386 40.85 1.24 2.92
N ASN A 387 40.97 1.53 4.22
CA ASN A 387 41.95 2.47 4.78
C ASN A 387 43.39 2.09 4.39
N ALA A 388 43.72 0.79 4.37
CA ALA A 388 45.00 0.27 3.92
C ALA A 388 45.17 0.20 2.39
N GLN A 389 44.18 0.68 1.61
CA GLN A 389 44.08 0.56 0.14
C GLN A 389 44.18 -0.90 -0.38
N ALA A 390 43.85 -1.87 0.48
CA ALA A 390 43.88 -3.30 0.22
C ALA A 390 42.55 -3.77 -0.39
N TRP A 391 42.24 -3.29 -1.60
CA TRP A 391 40.95 -3.50 -2.28
C TRP A 391 40.48 -4.96 -2.40
N LYS A 392 41.41 -5.93 -2.50
CA LYS A 392 41.02 -7.35 -2.50
C LYS A 392 40.57 -7.82 -1.09
N PRO A 393 41.40 -7.76 -0.02
CA PRO A 393 40.94 -8.06 1.34
C PRO A 393 39.69 -7.27 1.76
N ALA A 394 39.51 -6.05 1.26
CA ALA A 394 38.27 -5.29 1.42
C ALA A 394 37.08 -6.03 0.77
N ALA A 395 37.13 -6.31 -0.54
CA ALA A 395 36.05 -7.01 -1.25
C ALA A 395 35.77 -8.42 -0.67
N ASP A 396 36.81 -9.14 -0.24
CA ASP A 396 36.66 -10.45 0.40
C ASP A 396 35.84 -10.30 1.72
N ALA A 397 36.20 -9.37 2.62
CA ALA A 397 35.46 -9.10 3.86
C ALA A 397 34.08 -8.44 3.65
N GLN A 398 33.90 -7.69 2.57
CA GLN A 398 32.59 -7.14 2.19
C GLN A 398 31.62 -8.22 1.70
N GLY A 399 32.14 -9.30 1.11
CA GLY A 399 31.37 -10.50 0.78
C GLY A 399 30.90 -11.26 2.03
N GLU A 400 31.78 -11.42 3.02
CA GLU A 400 31.43 -11.98 4.34
C GLU A 400 30.34 -11.16 5.05
N ALA A 401 30.47 -9.83 5.01
CA ALA A 401 29.45 -8.93 5.55
C ALA A 401 28.09 -9.10 4.84
N LEU A 402 28.09 -9.19 3.51
CA LEU A 402 26.88 -9.35 2.72
C LEU A 402 26.19 -10.70 2.99
N ALA A 403 26.96 -11.77 3.21
CA ALA A 403 26.43 -13.08 3.57
C ALA A 403 25.69 -13.05 4.92
N GLY A 404 26.30 -12.49 5.97
CA GLY A 404 25.68 -12.39 7.29
C GLY A 404 24.40 -11.53 7.32
N LEU A 405 24.34 -10.48 6.48
CA LEU A 405 23.11 -9.70 6.27
C LEU A 405 21.99 -10.53 5.62
N GLN A 406 22.33 -11.35 4.61
CA GLN A 406 21.36 -12.18 3.88
C GLN A 406 20.86 -13.36 4.72
N GLU A 407 21.73 -13.96 5.53
CA GLU A 407 21.39 -14.99 6.51
C GLU A 407 20.44 -14.40 7.58
N SER A 408 20.80 -13.27 8.19
CA SER A 408 19.95 -12.62 9.18
C SER A 408 18.61 -12.14 8.60
N LEU A 409 18.53 -11.73 7.33
CA LEU A 409 17.27 -11.36 6.69
C LEU A 409 16.31 -12.57 6.55
N GLN A 410 16.85 -13.79 6.40
CA GLN A 410 16.07 -15.03 6.41
C GLN A 410 15.62 -15.36 7.84
N GLU A 411 16.53 -15.36 8.81
CA GLU A 411 16.19 -15.63 10.23
C GLU A 411 15.13 -14.66 10.76
N ALA A 412 15.25 -13.36 10.46
CA ALA A 412 14.28 -12.35 10.89
C ALA A 412 12.92 -12.52 10.20
N ASN A 413 12.89 -12.97 8.95
CA ASN A 413 11.65 -13.29 8.24
C ASN A 413 10.96 -14.53 8.83
N ASP A 414 11.72 -15.58 9.15
CA ASP A 414 11.18 -16.83 9.69
C ASP A 414 10.66 -16.63 11.13
N GLN A 415 11.38 -15.89 11.97
CA GLN A 415 10.90 -15.48 13.30
C GLN A 415 9.64 -14.61 13.23
N LEU A 416 9.56 -13.69 12.26
CA LEU A 416 8.36 -12.87 12.05
C LEU A 416 7.17 -13.73 11.61
N MET A 417 7.37 -14.68 10.70
CA MET A 417 6.34 -15.62 10.26
C MET A 417 5.87 -16.54 11.39
N GLU A 418 6.77 -17.04 12.25
CA GLU A 418 6.41 -17.84 13.42
C GLU A 418 5.64 -17.01 14.47
N ALA A 419 6.02 -15.75 14.70
CA ALA A 419 5.28 -14.85 15.58
C ALA A 419 3.87 -14.53 15.07
N LEU A 420 3.70 -14.31 13.75
CA LEU A 420 2.38 -14.15 13.12
C LEU A 420 1.56 -15.45 13.16
N ALA A 421 2.20 -16.61 13.02
CA ALA A 421 1.54 -17.91 13.15
C ALA A 421 1.00 -18.14 14.57
N GLN A 422 1.76 -17.79 15.60
CA GLN A 422 1.31 -17.87 16.99
C GLN A 422 0.14 -16.92 17.32
N GLN A 423 -0.04 -15.83 16.55
CA GLN A 423 -1.23 -14.96 16.64
C GLN A 423 -2.40 -15.41 15.73
N GLY A 424 -2.25 -16.53 15.00
CA GLY A 424 -3.28 -17.05 14.08
C GLY A 424 -3.37 -16.33 12.73
N LEU A 425 -2.43 -15.41 12.43
CA LEU A 425 -2.41 -14.59 11.22
C LEU A 425 -1.70 -15.26 10.03
N ALA A 426 -1.15 -16.47 10.21
CA ALA A 426 -0.43 -17.22 9.16
C ALA A 426 -1.25 -17.52 7.88
N GLY A 427 -2.59 -17.38 7.91
CA GLY A 427 -3.43 -17.52 6.73
C GLY A 427 -3.38 -16.34 5.74
N MET A 428 -2.68 -15.25 6.06
CA MET A 428 -2.72 -14.00 5.30
C MET A 428 -1.57 -13.80 4.29
N MET A 429 -0.55 -14.66 4.28
CA MET A 429 0.62 -14.53 3.39
C MET A 429 0.84 -15.79 2.54
N PRO A 430 1.18 -15.68 1.24
CA PRO A 430 1.45 -16.82 0.40
C PRO A 430 2.77 -17.51 0.82
N MET A 431 2.70 -18.77 1.22
CA MET A 431 3.83 -19.56 1.71
C MET A 431 4.96 -19.71 0.68
N PRO A 432 6.17 -19.17 0.92
CA PRO A 432 7.32 -19.38 0.04
C PRO A 432 7.89 -20.78 0.26
N GLY A 433 7.40 -21.77 -0.49
CA GLY A 433 7.91 -23.15 -0.36
C GLY A 433 7.36 -24.20 -1.32
N GLN A 434 6.19 -23.99 -1.95
CA GLN A 434 5.56 -24.99 -2.82
C GLN A 434 5.20 -24.47 -4.22
N GLN A 435 6.20 -23.96 -4.97
CA GLN A 435 6.39 -24.17 -6.44
C GLN A 435 7.46 -23.21 -7.04
N GLN A 436 8.75 -23.41 -6.71
CA GLN A 436 9.85 -22.72 -7.42
C GLN A 436 10.99 -23.68 -7.78
N ARG A 437 10.80 -24.45 -8.86
CA ARG A 437 11.91 -25.00 -9.65
C ARG A 437 12.18 -24.03 -10.82
N GLY A 438 13.27 -23.25 -10.77
CA GLY A 438 13.67 -22.43 -11.92
C GLY A 438 14.50 -21.17 -11.68
N PHE A 439 14.72 -20.76 -10.43
CA PHE A 439 15.45 -19.52 -10.08
C PHE A 439 16.61 -19.75 -9.11
N ASP A 440 17.67 -18.99 -9.34
CA ASP A 440 18.82 -18.75 -8.45
C ASP A 440 18.41 -17.85 -7.26
N PRO A 441 19.02 -17.99 -6.06
CA PRO A 441 18.85 -17.01 -4.97
C PRO A 441 19.32 -15.59 -5.32
N LEU A 442 20.15 -15.38 -6.35
CA LEU A 442 20.45 -14.05 -6.91
C LEU A 442 19.42 -13.59 -7.98
N GLY A 443 18.21 -14.15 -7.99
CA GLY A 443 17.09 -13.75 -8.85
C GLY A 443 17.23 -14.15 -10.33
N ARG A 444 18.25 -14.93 -10.70
CA ARG A 444 18.51 -15.32 -12.08
C ARG A 444 17.64 -16.49 -12.47
N ARG A 445 16.96 -16.39 -13.61
CA ARG A 445 16.27 -17.53 -14.22
C ARG A 445 17.31 -18.42 -14.88
N ASN A 446 17.28 -19.73 -14.65
CA ASN A 446 18.20 -20.64 -15.34
C ASN A 446 17.90 -20.69 -16.85
N GLY A 447 18.74 -20.00 -17.63
CA GLY A 447 18.72 -20.06 -19.09
C GLY A 447 19.37 -21.35 -19.58
N THR A 448 18.56 -22.36 -19.89
CA THR A 448 19.03 -23.60 -20.51
C THR A 448 19.27 -23.39 -22.01
N ASP A 449 20.53 -23.48 -22.45
CA ASP A 449 20.87 -23.52 -23.87
C ASP A 449 21.99 -24.56 -24.11
N ASN A 450 21.64 -25.62 -24.85
CA ASN A 450 22.50 -26.64 -25.47
C ASN A 450 23.46 -27.50 -24.60
N ALA A 451 23.01 -28.72 -24.29
CA ALA A 451 23.80 -29.95 -24.49
C ALA A 451 22.84 -31.11 -24.83
N GLU A 452 23.33 -32.14 -25.54
CA GLU A 452 22.53 -33.29 -25.98
C GLU A 452 22.34 -34.32 -24.84
N ASP A 453 21.09 -34.68 -24.53
CA ASP A 453 20.74 -36.07 -24.20
C ASP A 453 19.26 -36.36 -24.50
N THR A 454 18.86 -37.64 -24.49
CA THR A 454 17.55 -38.12 -24.98
C THR A 454 16.63 -38.55 -23.83
N GLU A 455 15.63 -37.73 -23.49
CA GLU A 455 14.54 -38.12 -22.57
C GLU A 455 13.18 -38.29 -23.28
N LEU A 456 12.38 -39.25 -22.82
CA LEU A 456 11.06 -39.55 -23.39
C LEU A 456 9.95 -38.69 -22.75
N PRO A 457 8.86 -38.35 -23.48
CA PRO A 457 7.85 -37.43 -22.96
C PRO A 457 7.02 -37.99 -21.80
N THR A 458 7.11 -37.36 -20.62
CA THR A 458 6.28 -37.67 -19.44
C THR A 458 5.02 -36.82 -19.39
N GLY A 459 3.97 -37.25 -20.08
CA GLY A 459 2.61 -36.73 -19.92
C GLY A 459 2.24 -35.49 -20.77
N PRO A 460 0.93 -35.16 -20.88
CA PRO A 460 0.47 -34.02 -21.66
C PRO A 460 0.21 -32.76 -20.80
N ASP A 461 0.92 -31.67 -21.06
CA ASP A 461 0.65 -30.37 -20.43
C ASP A 461 -0.76 -29.88 -20.80
N ALA A 462 -1.64 -29.67 -19.82
CA ALA A 462 -3.03 -29.26 -20.09
C ALA A 462 -3.11 -27.92 -20.85
N GLU A 463 -2.30 -26.93 -20.47
CA GLU A 463 -2.19 -25.65 -21.19
C GLU A 463 -1.58 -25.82 -22.59
N GLY A 464 -0.56 -26.68 -22.71
CA GLY A 464 0.09 -27.00 -23.98
C GLY A 464 -0.84 -27.72 -24.96
N VAL A 465 -1.77 -28.54 -24.46
CA VAL A 465 -2.83 -29.16 -25.27
C VAL A 465 -3.91 -28.14 -25.62
N ALA A 466 -4.42 -27.37 -24.65
CA ALA A 466 -5.46 -26.37 -24.89
C ALA A 466 -5.05 -25.34 -25.96
N ASN A 467 -3.81 -24.83 -25.90
CA ASN A 467 -3.30 -23.89 -26.91
C ASN A 467 -3.10 -24.53 -28.29
N ARG A 468 -2.66 -25.80 -28.36
CA ARG A 468 -2.59 -26.55 -29.63
C ARG A 468 -3.98 -26.83 -30.22
N VAL A 469 -4.98 -27.15 -29.38
CA VAL A 469 -6.38 -27.32 -29.82
C VAL A 469 -6.96 -26.01 -30.35
N ARG A 470 -6.71 -24.86 -29.70
CA ARG A 470 -7.09 -23.53 -30.23
C ARG A 470 -6.51 -23.29 -31.63
N GLN A 471 -5.20 -23.45 -31.80
CA GLN A 471 -4.53 -23.28 -33.10
C GLN A 471 -5.09 -24.20 -34.19
N ILE A 472 -5.36 -25.47 -33.85
CA ILE A 472 -5.96 -26.44 -34.78
C ILE A 472 -7.39 -26.01 -35.17
N LEU A 473 -8.21 -25.56 -34.22
CA LEU A 473 -9.58 -25.09 -34.50
C LEU A 473 -9.61 -23.79 -35.31
N GLU A 474 -8.68 -22.86 -35.10
CA GLU A 474 -8.52 -21.66 -35.92
C GLU A 474 -8.09 -21.99 -37.35
N GLU A 475 -7.11 -22.88 -37.53
CA GLU A 475 -6.64 -23.31 -38.84
C GLU A 475 -7.73 -24.10 -39.59
N ILE A 476 -8.53 -24.92 -38.89
CA ILE A 476 -9.73 -25.58 -39.47
C ILE A 476 -10.79 -24.54 -39.86
N ARG A 477 -11.14 -23.58 -38.98
CA ARG A 477 -12.13 -22.51 -39.28
C ARG A 477 -11.70 -21.69 -40.51
N ARG A 478 -10.42 -21.32 -40.58
CA ARG A 478 -9.82 -20.58 -41.68
C ARG A 478 -9.90 -21.35 -43.01
N ARG A 479 -9.62 -22.66 -42.99
CA ARG A 479 -9.74 -23.53 -44.19
C ARG A 479 -11.20 -23.85 -44.54
N ALA A 480 -12.11 -23.93 -43.57
CA ALA A 480 -13.54 -24.15 -43.81
C ALA A 480 -14.27 -22.91 -44.38
N ALA A 481 -13.71 -21.71 -44.20
CA ALA A 481 -14.17 -20.46 -44.80
C ALA A 481 -13.66 -20.25 -46.25
N ASP A 482 -12.60 -20.97 -46.65
CA ASP A 482 -11.95 -20.86 -47.96
C ASP A 482 -12.80 -21.53 -49.06
N ARG A 483 -13.57 -20.69 -49.77
CA ARG A 483 -14.47 -21.10 -50.85
C ARG A 483 -13.76 -21.65 -52.10
N THR A 484 -12.44 -21.58 -52.19
CA THR A 484 -11.69 -22.12 -53.34
C THR A 484 -11.39 -23.62 -53.23
N ARG A 485 -11.58 -24.20 -52.05
CA ARG A 485 -11.30 -25.63 -51.77
C ARG A 485 -12.34 -26.58 -52.38
N PRO A 486 -11.95 -27.83 -52.68
CA PRO A 486 -12.90 -28.87 -53.10
C PRO A 486 -14.04 -29.05 -52.09
N PRO A 487 -15.30 -29.24 -52.53
CA PRO A 487 -16.44 -29.34 -51.62
C PRO A 487 -16.34 -30.52 -50.66
N VAL A 488 -15.72 -31.63 -51.09
CA VAL A 488 -15.47 -32.82 -50.24
C VAL A 488 -14.55 -32.50 -49.06
N GLU A 489 -13.57 -31.59 -49.25
CA GLU A 489 -12.68 -31.13 -48.17
C GLU A 489 -13.43 -30.21 -47.20
N GLN A 490 -14.26 -29.28 -47.71
CA GLN A 490 -15.09 -28.40 -46.89
C GLN A 490 -16.08 -29.21 -46.03
N ASP A 491 -16.74 -30.23 -46.58
CA ASP A 491 -17.65 -31.11 -45.85
C ASP A 491 -16.95 -32.08 -44.89
N TYR A 492 -15.64 -32.32 -45.06
CA TYR A 492 -14.82 -33.00 -44.05
C TYR A 492 -14.48 -32.05 -42.90
N LEU A 493 -13.95 -30.86 -43.19
CA LEU A 493 -13.61 -29.83 -42.18
C LEU A 493 -14.83 -29.42 -41.34
N ARG A 494 -16.01 -29.29 -41.97
CA ARG A 494 -17.29 -28.99 -41.27
C ARG A 494 -17.80 -30.12 -40.39
N ARG A 495 -17.44 -31.38 -40.66
CA ARG A 495 -17.72 -32.51 -39.76
C ARG A 495 -16.72 -32.57 -38.62
N LEU A 496 -15.45 -32.29 -38.90
CA LEU A 496 -14.40 -32.19 -37.88
C LEU A 496 -14.75 -31.10 -36.84
N MET A 497 -15.24 -29.94 -37.29
CA MET A 497 -15.83 -28.87 -36.45
C MET A 497 -17.11 -29.23 -35.66
N LYS A 498 -17.59 -30.48 -35.74
CA LYS A 498 -18.73 -30.99 -34.94
C LYS A 498 -18.35 -32.17 -34.02
N GLN A 499 -17.09 -32.58 -34.04
CA GLN A 499 -16.54 -33.64 -33.18
C GLN A 499 -15.52 -33.10 -32.15
N PHE A 500 -15.28 -31.80 -32.20
CA PHE A 500 -14.64 -30.95 -31.20
C PHE A 500 -15.61 -29.82 -30.86
#